data_AF-A0A820P080-F1
#
_entry.id   AF-A0A820P080-F1
#
_cell.length_a   1.000
_cell.length_b   1.000
_cell.length_c   1.000
_cell.angle_alpha   90.00
_cell.angle_beta   90.00
_cell.angle_gamma   90.00
#
_symmetry.space_group_name_H-M   'P 1'
#
loop_
_entity.id
_entity.type
_entity.pdbx_description
1 polymer ?
#
loop_
_entity_poly.entity_id
_entity_poly.type
_entity_poly.pdbx_seq_one_letter_code
_entity_poly.pdbx_strand_id
1 'polypeptide(L)' 'VKQMLDLSKNYIKSLEEEEKMTPEQLAIRNVGKQDPKRHLEENVDTLMTSNIVQCIAAMMSLVIFK' A
#
# COMPACT_ATOMS: atom_id res chain seq x y z
N VAL A 1 -11.31 -0.42 2.12
CA VAL A 1 -11.31 -1.75 1.45
C VAL A 1 -11.15 -1.64 -0.08
N LYS A 2 -11.93 -0.83 -0.79
CA LYS A 2 -11.76 -0.63 -2.25
C LYS A 2 -10.34 -0.22 -2.67
N GLN A 3 -9.72 0.70 -1.92
CA GLN A 3 -8.34 1.13 -2.18
C GLN A 3 -7.31 0.00 -2.09
N MET A 4 -7.45 -0.90 -1.10
CA MET A 4 -6.59 -2.09 -0.95
C MET A 4 -6.76 -3.04 -2.14
N LEU A 5 -7.99 -3.24 -2.61
CA LEU A 5 -8.28 -4.08 -3.77
C LEU A 5 -7.67 -3.51 -5.07
N ASP A 6 -7.79 -2.19 -5.29
CA ASP A 6 -7.22 -1.53 -6.47
C ASP A 6 -5.69 -1.53 -6.43
N LEU A 7 -5.11 -1.34 -5.25
CA LEU A 7 -3.68 -1.46 -5.00
C LEU A 7 -3.16 -2.89 -5.26
N SER A 8 -3.86 -3.93 -4.82
CA SER A 8 -3.52 -5.32 -5.13
C SER A 8 -3.61 -5.62 -6.63
N LYS A 9 -4.62 -5.10 -7.33
CA LYS A 9 -4.72 -5.26 -8.79
C LYS A 9 -3.58 -4.56 -9.53
N ASN A 10 -3.21 -3.35 -9.10
CA ASN A 10 -2.08 -2.62 -9.67
C ASN A 10 -0.74 -3.32 -9.41
N TYR A 11 -0.60 -3.99 -8.26
CA TYR A 11 0.58 -4.79 -7.95
C TYR A 11 0.70 -6.02 -8.86
N ILE A 12 -0.39 -6.76 -9.04
CA ILE A 12 -0.43 -7.91 -9.96
C ILE A 12 -0.09 -7.47 -11.38
N LYS A 13 -0.66 -6.35 -11.83
CA LYS A 13 -0.38 -5.79 -13.16
C LYS A 13 1.06 -5.31 -13.31
N SER A 14 1.65 -4.76 -12.24
CA SER A 14 3.06 -4.36 -12.22
C SER A 14 3.99 -5.57 -12.32
N LEU A 15 3.66 -6.68 -11.64
CA LEU A 15 4.41 -7.94 -11.73
C LEU A 15 4.32 -8.56 -13.13
N GLU A 16 3.15 -8.55 -13.78
CA GLU A 16 2.99 -9.02 -15.17
C GLU A 16 3.77 -8.18 -16.19
N GLU A 17 3.92 -6.87 -15.94
CA GLU A 17 4.78 -5.99 -16.75
C GLU A 17 6.27 -6.25 -16.47
N GLU A 18 6.62 -6.59 -15.22
CA GLU A 18 7.98 -6.93 -14.79
C GLU A 18 8.46 -8.25 -15.41
N GLU A 19 7.60 -9.26 -15.50
CA GLU A 19 7.88 -10.57 -16.09
C GLU A 19 8.16 -10.49 -17.61
N LYS A 20 7.65 -9.44 -18.28
CA LYS A 20 7.84 -9.21 -19.72
C LYS A 20 9.07 -8.38 -20.08
N MET A 21 9.77 -7.78 -19.11
CA MET A 21 10.92 -6.90 -19.36
C MET A 21 12.24 -7.55 -18.93
N THR A 22 13.31 -7.31 -19.70
CA THR A 22 14.66 -7.74 -19.33
C THR A 22 15.21 -6.87 -18.19
N PRO A 23 16.08 -7.41 -17.31
CA PRO A 23 16.57 -6.73 -16.10
C PRO A 23 17.26 -5.38 -16.36
N GLU A 24 17.87 -5.20 -17.53
CA GLU A 24 18.51 -3.94 -17.93
C GLU A 24 17.49 -2.83 -18.24
N GLN A 25 16.33 -3.17 -18.81
CA GLN A 25 15.24 -2.21 -19.04
C GLN A 25 14.52 -1.85 -17.74
N LEU A 26 14.46 -2.79 -16.80
CA LEU A 26 13.91 -2.60 -15.46
C LEU A 26 14.73 -1.58 -14.65
N ALA A 27 16.06 -1.70 -14.70
CA ALA A 27 16.96 -0.77 -14.02
C ALA A 27 16.81 0.67 -14.55
N ILE A 28 16.62 0.86 -15.86
CA ILE A 28 16.42 2.19 -16.48
C ILE A 28 15.04 2.76 -16.16
N ARG A 29 13.98 1.93 -16.16
CA ARG A 29 12.60 2.35 -15.85
C ARG A 29 12.39 2.70 -14.36
N ASN A 30 13.19 2.10 -13.47
CA ASN A 30 13.17 2.37 -12.03
C ASN A 30 13.92 3.65 -11.63
N VAL A 31 14.61 4.32 -12.57
CA VAL A 31 15.21 5.63 -12.29
C VAL A 31 14.14 6.71 -12.35
N GLY A 32 13.81 7.30 -11.20
CA GLY A 32 12.95 8.49 -11.09
C GLY A 32 11.44 8.24 -10.97
N LYS A 33 10.97 6.98 -11.07
CA LYS A 33 9.58 6.61 -10.74
C LYS A 33 9.51 5.94 -9.37
N GLN A 34 8.51 6.31 -8.57
CA GLN A 34 8.27 5.66 -7.29
C GLN A 34 8.03 4.16 -7.52
N ASP A 35 8.81 3.33 -6.84
CA ASP A 35 8.70 1.89 -6.90
C ASP A 35 7.28 1.46 -6.48
N PRO A 36 6.50 0.79 -7.35
CA PRO A 36 5.11 0.40 -7.06
C PRO A 36 4.98 -0.50 -5.82
N LYS A 37 5.99 -1.32 -5.52
CA LYS A 37 6.02 -2.20 -4.35
C LYS A 37 6.23 -1.38 -3.08
N ARG A 38 7.20 -0.45 -3.07
CA ARG A 38 7.42 0.43 -1.91
C ARG A 38 6.22 1.35 -1.65
N HIS A 39 5.62 1.89 -2.71
CA HIS A 39 4.42 2.72 -2.57
C HIS A 39 3.22 1.93 -2.02
N LEU A 40 3.09 0.67 -2.43
CA LEU A 40 2.08 -0.22 -1.88
C LEU A 40 2.30 -0.47 -0.39
N GLU A 41 3.53 -0.82 0.01
CA GLU A 41 3.88 -1.08 1.41
C GLU A 41 3.61 0.12 2.32
N GLU A 42 4.02 1.33 1.92
CA GLU A 42 3.77 2.57 2.66
C GLU A 42 2.27 2.86 2.85
N ASN A 43 1.47 2.63 1.80
CA ASN A 43 0.03 2.85 1.84
C ASN A 43 -0.67 1.83 2.76
N VAL A 44 -0.21 0.58 2.80
CA VAL A 44 -0.76 -0.45 3.68
C VAL A 44 -0.46 -0.12 5.15
N ASP A 45 0.76 0.28 5.45
CA ASP A 45 1.20 0.58 6.83
C ASP A 45 0.42 1.77 7.42
N THR A 46 0.27 2.84 6.62
CA THR A 46 -0.53 4.02 7.01
C THR A 46 -1.98 3.65 7.29
N LEU A 47 -2.58 2.79 6.46
CA LEU A 47 -3.98 2.41 6.56
C LEU A 47 -4.25 1.49 7.75
N MET A 48 -3.35 0.54 8.03
CA MET A 48 -3.38 -0.29 9.23
C MET A 48 -3.25 0.56 10.49
N THR A 49 -2.28 1.47 10.52
CA THR A 49 -2.05 2.37 11.67
C THR A 49 -3.29 3.22 11.95
N SER A 50 -3.87 3.83 10.92
CA SER A 50 -5.10 4.64 11.06
C SER A 50 -6.27 3.81 11.60
N ASN A 51 -6.48 2.60 11.10
CA ASN A 51 -7.58 1.75 11.58
C ASN A 51 -7.40 1.32 13.04
N ILE A 52 -6.18 0.97 13.43
CA ILE A 52 -5.86 0.58 14.82
C ILE A 52 -6.13 1.76 15.76
N VAL A 53 -5.62 2.95 15.44
CA VAL A 53 -5.83 4.17 16.23
C VAL A 53 -7.31 4.51 16.33
N GLN A 54 -8.08 4.42 15.24
CA GLN A 54 -9.52 4.67 15.24
C GLN A 54 -10.28 3.70 16.15
N CYS A 55 -9.98 2.39 16.08
CA CYS A 55 -10.62 1.39 16.94
C CYS A 55 -10.34 1.65 18.42
N ILE A 56 -9.08 1.96 18.77
CA ILE A 56 -8.68 2.24 20.16
C ILE A 56 -9.32 3.55 20.65
N ALA A 57 -9.34 4.60 19.83
CA ALA A 57 -9.98 5.87 20.16
C ALA A 57 -11.49 5.71 20.42
N ALA A 58 -12.18 4.91 19.61
CA ALA A 58 -13.59 4.59 19.82
C ALA A 58 -13.82 3.84 21.13
N MET A 59 -12.99 2.83 21.43
CA MET A 59 -13.07 2.09 22.69
C MET A 59 -12.77 2.98 23.92
N MET A 60 -11.76 3.83 23.85
CA MET A 60 -11.46 4.80 24.93
C MET A 60 -12.60 5.80 25.13
N SER A 61 -13.21 6.30 24.05
CA SER A 61 -14.32 7.25 24.15
C SER A 61 -15.52 6.65 24.89
N LEU A 62 -15.78 5.36 24.72
CA LEU A 62 -16.85 4.65 25.44
C LEU A 62 -16.58 4.49 26.94
N VAL A 63 -15.32 4.46 27.36
CA VAL A 63 -14.92 4.31 28.78
C VAL A 63 -14.80 5.64 29.49
N ILE A 64 -14.26 6.67 28.82
CA ILE A 64 -13.98 7.99 29.41
C ILE A 64 -15.25 8.83 29.56
N PHE A 65 -16.18 8.75 28.61
CA PHE A 65 -17.42 9.54 28.62
C PHE A 65 -18.60 8.81 29.30
N LYS A 66 -18.30 7.92 30.25
CA LYS A 66 -19.29 7.19 31.06
C LYS A 66 -19.34 7.73 32.48
#